data_AF-A0A2N7VQ47-F1
#
_entry.id   AF-A0A2N7VQ47-F1
#
_cell.length_a   1.000
_cell.length_b   1.000
_cell.length_c   1.000
_cell.angle_alpha   90.00
_cell.angle_beta   90.00
_cell.angle_gamma   90.00
#
_symmetry.space_group_name_H-M   'P 1'
#
loop_
_entity.id
_entity.type
_entity.pdbx_description
1 polymer ?
#
loop_
_entity_poly.entity_id
_entity_poly.type
_entity_poly.pdbx_seq_one_letter_code
_entity_poly.pdbx_strand_id
1 'polypeptide(L)'
;MIDLPQPLTPADCDLAGYRWMPLDVERVIDSDTFGLSTGDEFKTAFRLWAKSWKQVPAASLPNDDKLLAHLAGLEPATWKKRKAVALRGWILCSDGRLYHPVIAQKAIEAMDKREAYVEREQNQETRQQRYRERRRELFAVLRGRGIVVSKEAKMDELERLVASLQASPSVTQSVTGDVTRDVTHDASATAKEKDRTGQDSKPKPLEEQSPAQTKVAPPADDCSSPVSRSVEIAVYLRQRGVVGANSMNPNIATWGDDARVTNEILDAAISKARASLTEGAQLGPNYLAPVVADLLNPKPAKPVVKRFDDWDRTQEGIKRKARELGFGDGRQRESWDELKARCWDEIKRREAQGAAA
;
A
#
# COMPACT_ATOMS: atom_id res chain seq x y z
N MET A 1 -44.05 -10.20 -5.02
CA MET A 1 -42.87 -10.25 -5.92
C MET A 1 -41.73 -10.88 -5.13
N ILE A 2 -40.83 -11.62 -5.78
CA ILE A 2 -39.58 -12.03 -5.12
C ILE A 2 -38.64 -10.82 -5.23
N ASP A 3 -38.25 -10.25 -4.11
CA ASP A 3 -37.31 -9.14 -4.07
C ASP A 3 -35.90 -9.69 -4.26
N LEU A 4 -35.33 -9.50 -5.45
CA LEU A 4 -34.02 -10.03 -5.82
C LEU A 4 -32.95 -8.94 -5.59
N PRO A 5 -31.80 -9.28 -4.98
CA PRO A 5 -30.75 -8.32 -4.72
C PRO A 5 -30.21 -7.72 -6.03
N GLN A 6 -29.69 -6.49 -5.94
CA GLN A 6 -29.01 -5.85 -7.06
C GLN A 6 -27.75 -6.64 -7.48
N PRO A 7 -27.28 -6.52 -8.73
CA PRO A 7 -26.03 -7.12 -9.19
C PRO A 7 -24.85 -6.81 -8.27
N LEU A 8 -24.01 -7.80 -7.97
CA LEU A 8 -22.90 -7.64 -7.03
C LEU A 8 -21.65 -6.99 -7.66
N THR A 9 -21.65 -6.72 -8.97
CA THR A 9 -20.64 -5.93 -9.67
C THR A 9 -21.32 -4.99 -10.70
N PRO A 10 -20.67 -3.87 -11.08
CA PRO A 10 -21.19 -2.98 -12.14
C PRO A 10 -21.43 -3.69 -13.47
N ALA A 11 -22.42 -3.25 -14.24
CA ALA A 11 -22.81 -3.89 -15.50
C ALA A 11 -21.69 -3.90 -16.56
N ASP A 12 -20.78 -2.94 -16.47
CA ASP A 12 -19.59 -2.70 -17.29
C ASP A 12 -18.29 -3.24 -16.67
N CYS A 13 -18.38 -4.01 -15.58
CA CYS A 13 -17.24 -4.61 -14.90
C CYS A 13 -16.58 -5.71 -15.76
N ASP A 14 -15.75 -5.30 -16.71
CA ASP A 14 -14.93 -6.17 -17.55
C ASP A 14 -13.52 -6.35 -16.98
N LEU A 15 -13.15 -7.62 -16.75
CA LEU A 15 -11.81 -8.04 -16.31
C LEU A 15 -11.11 -8.92 -17.36
N ALA A 16 -11.49 -8.85 -18.65
CA ALA A 16 -10.84 -9.58 -19.74
C ALA A 16 -9.32 -9.40 -19.77
N GLY A 17 -8.82 -8.18 -19.56
CA GLY A 17 -7.39 -7.86 -19.49
C GLY A 17 -6.64 -8.46 -18.28
N TYR A 18 -7.32 -8.80 -17.18
CA TYR A 18 -6.69 -9.34 -15.97
C TYR A 18 -6.34 -10.81 -16.15
N ARG A 19 -5.11 -11.12 -16.60
CA ARG A 19 -4.66 -12.50 -16.88
C ARG A 19 -4.87 -13.46 -15.70
N TRP A 20 -4.79 -12.96 -14.47
CA TRP A 20 -4.85 -13.70 -13.23
C TRP A 20 -6.15 -13.39 -12.47
N MET A 21 -6.66 -14.37 -11.73
CA MET A 21 -7.74 -14.19 -10.74
C MET A 21 -7.10 -14.28 -9.34
N PRO A 22 -7.27 -13.28 -8.46
CA PRO A 22 -6.81 -13.37 -7.08
C PRO A 22 -7.62 -14.42 -6.32
N LEU A 23 -6.93 -15.24 -5.53
CA LEU A 23 -7.55 -16.26 -4.68
C LEU A 23 -7.11 -16.05 -3.23
N ASP A 24 -8.10 -16.02 -2.35
CA ASP A 24 -7.92 -16.04 -0.90
C ASP A 24 -7.80 -17.51 -0.49
N VAL A 25 -6.57 -17.96 -0.19
CA VAL A 25 -6.26 -19.40 -0.02
C VAL A 25 -6.91 -19.94 1.25
N GLU A 26 -6.79 -19.23 2.36
CA GLU A 26 -7.40 -19.58 3.65
C GLU A 26 -8.92 -19.69 3.47
N ARG A 27 -9.56 -18.65 2.91
CA ARG A 27 -11.01 -18.65 2.67
C ARG A 27 -11.50 -19.70 1.68
N VAL A 28 -10.66 -20.21 0.78
CA VAL A 28 -11.02 -21.33 -0.11
C VAL A 28 -10.93 -22.67 0.62
N ILE A 29 -9.83 -22.93 1.33
CA ILE A 29 -9.60 -24.20 2.05
C ILE A 29 -10.58 -24.37 3.21
N ASP A 30 -10.83 -23.30 3.98
CA ASP A 30 -11.73 -23.31 5.14
C ASP A 30 -13.22 -23.17 4.75
N SER A 31 -13.55 -23.22 3.46
CA SER A 31 -14.94 -23.09 3.00
C SER A 31 -15.72 -24.39 3.10
N ASP A 32 -17.01 -24.29 3.43
CA ASP A 32 -17.99 -25.37 3.29
C ASP A 32 -17.93 -26.05 1.91
N THR A 33 -17.67 -25.28 0.85
CA THR A 33 -17.60 -25.78 -0.53
C THR A 33 -16.38 -26.70 -0.72
N PHE A 34 -15.27 -26.46 -0.02
CA PHE A 34 -14.11 -27.35 -0.01
C PHE A 34 -14.37 -28.57 0.91
N GLY A 35 -14.88 -28.35 2.12
CA GLY A 35 -15.09 -29.41 3.12
C GLY A 35 -16.22 -30.40 2.82
N LEU A 36 -17.27 -30.00 2.09
CA LEU A 36 -18.46 -30.83 1.83
C LEU A 36 -18.56 -31.39 0.41
N SER A 37 -17.62 -31.08 -0.48
CA SER A 37 -17.68 -31.53 -1.88
C SER A 37 -16.73 -32.69 -2.17
N THR A 38 -17.11 -33.56 -3.11
CA THR A 38 -16.11 -34.44 -3.73
C THR A 38 -15.13 -33.60 -4.54
N GLY A 39 -13.87 -34.03 -4.68
CA GLY A 39 -12.86 -33.28 -5.45
C GLY A 39 -13.26 -33.01 -6.91
N ASP A 40 -14.16 -33.82 -7.48
CA ASP A 40 -14.69 -33.67 -8.83
C ASP A 40 -15.86 -32.65 -8.90
N GLU A 41 -16.59 -32.44 -7.80
CA GLU A 41 -17.50 -31.30 -7.60
C GLU A 41 -16.74 -30.01 -7.28
N PHE A 42 -15.70 -30.06 -6.43
CA PHE A 42 -14.85 -28.91 -6.16
C PHE A 42 -14.20 -28.37 -7.45
N LYS A 43 -13.66 -29.26 -8.28
CA LYS A 43 -13.16 -28.96 -9.63
C LYS A 43 -14.21 -28.30 -10.53
N THR A 44 -15.49 -28.64 -10.34
CA THR A 44 -16.61 -28.03 -11.06
C THR A 44 -16.89 -26.61 -10.54
N ALA A 45 -16.96 -26.43 -9.21
CA ALA A 45 -17.14 -25.13 -8.55
C ALA A 45 -16.00 -24.16 -8.92
N PHE A 46 -14.75 -24.58 -8.76
CA PHE A 46 -13.55 -23.80 -9.07
C PHE A 46 -13.48 -23.38 -10.55
N ARG A 47 -13.90 -24.26 -11.46
CA ARG A 47 -14.00 -23.92 -12.89
C ARG A 47 -15.07 -22.87 -13.17
N LEU A 48 -16.21 -22.91 -12.47
CA LEU A 48 -17.24 -21.88 -12.57
C LEU A 48 -16.78 -20.54 -11.99
N TRP A 49 -16.09 -20.55 -10.83
CA TRP A 49 -15.41 -19.37 -10.27
C TRP A 49 -14.48 -18.71 -11.32
N ALA A 50 -13.54 -19.48 -11.89
CA ALA A 50 -12.60 -19.00 -12.89
C ALA A 50 -13.26 -18.55 -14.21
N LYS A 51 -14.41 -19.13 -14.59
CA LYS A 51 -15.19 -18.69 -15.75
C LYS A 51 -15.94 -17.37 -15.49
N SER A 52 -16.46 -17.17 -14.29
CA SER A 52 -17.18 -15.94 -13.89
C SER A 52 -16.29 -14.70 -13.87
N TRP A 53 -15.01 -14.86 -13.51
CA TRP A 53 -13.99 -13.82 -13.59
C TRP A 53 -13.76 -13.29 -15.02
N LYS A 54 -14.22 -14.04 -16.03
CA LYS A 54 -14.15 -13.71 -17.46
C LYS A 54 -15.51 -13.54 -18.12
N GLN A 55 -16.57 -13.36 -17.34
CA GLN A 55 -17.83 -12.83 -17.85
C GLN A 55 -17.83 -11.30 -17.79
N VAL A 56 -18.73 -10.70 -18.56
CA VAL A 56 -19.22 -9.33 -18.32
C VAL A 56 -20.70 -9.44 -17.95
N PRO A 57 -21.12 -8.98 -16.76
CA PRO A 57 -20.31 -8.47 -15.65
C PRO A 57 -19.39 -9.53 -15.06
N ALA A 58 -18.22 -9.14 -14.55
CA ALA A 58 -17.30 -10.05 -13.87
C ALA A 58 -17.91 -10.58 -12.57
N ALA A 59 -17.47 -11.77 -12.14
CA ALA A 59 -18.03 -12.55 -11.03
C ALA A 59 -19.48 -13.04 -11.21
N SER A 60 -20.06 -12.87 -12.40
CA SER A 60 -21.39 -13.37 -12.75
C SER A 60 -21.37 -14.66 -13.59
N LEU A 61 -22.49 -15.36 -13.65
CA LEU A 61 -22.78 -16.49 -14.54
C LEU A 61 -24.22 -16.39 -15.09
N PRO A 62 -24.48 -16.92 -16.30
CA PRO A 62 -25.85 -17.02 -16.82
C PRO A 62 -26.67 -18.06 -16.04
N ASN A 63 -27.95 -17.77 -15.79
CA ASN A 63 -28.87 -18.68 -15.09
C ASN A 63 -29.57 -19.68 -16.05
N ASP A 64 -28.78 -20.37 -16.90
CA ASP A 64 -29.26 -21.45 -17.77
C ASP A 64 -28.39 -22.71 -17.56
N ASP A 65 -29.02 -23.84 -17.24
CA ASP A 65 -28.33 -25.11 -17.01
C ASP A 65 -27.54 -25.62 -18.22
N LYS A 66 -27.93 -25.29 -19.45
CA LYS A 66 -27.17 -25.65 -20.66
C LYS A 66 -25.87 -24.85 -20.74
N LEU A 67 -25.94 -23.55 -20.47
CA LEU A 67 -24.77 -22.66 -20.47
C LEU A 67 -23.85 -22.97 -19.29
N LEU A 68 -24.41 -23.24 -18.10
CA LEU A 68 -23.64 -23.63 -16.92
C LEU A 68 -22.95 -24.99 -17.11
N ALA A 69 -23.63 -25.99 -17.67
CA ALA A 69 -23.02 -27.28 -18.04
C ALA A 69 -21.85 -27.09 -19.02
N HIS A 70 -22.01 -26.25 -20.05
CA HIS A 70 -20.96 -25.94 -21.00
C HIS A 70 -19.76 -25.18 -20.38
N LEU A 71 -20.03 -24.19 -19.52
CA LEU A 71 -18.99 -23.44 -18.79
C LEU A 71 -18.20 -24.36 -17.84
N ALA A 72 -18.89 -25.25 -17.13
CA ALA A 72 -18.34 -26.34 -16.33
C ALA A 72 -17.63 -27.43 -17.18
N GLY A 73 -17.94 -27.52 -18.47
CA GLY A 73 -17.44 -28.56 -19.38
C GLY A 73 -17.88 -29.96 -18.97
N LEU A 74 -19.15 -30.10 -18.61
CA LEU A 74 -19.77 -31.36 -18.23
C LEU A 74 -21.00 -31.62 -19.11
N GLU A 75 -21.26 -32.89 -19.40
CA GLU A 75 -22.53 -33.29 -20.02
C GLU A 75 -23.72 -32.91 -19.14
N PRO A 76 -24.89 -32.53 -19.70
CA PRO A 76 -26.05 -32.06 -18.93
C PRO A 76 -26.52 -33.05 -17.85
N ALA A 77 -26.35 -34.36 -18.07
CA ALA A 77 -26.68 -35.40 -17.09
C ALA A 77 -25.71 -35.40 -15.88
N THR A 78 -24.43 -35.10 -16.10
CA THR A 78 -23.41 -34.98 -15.05
C THR A 78 -23.50 -33.63 -14.34
N TRP A 79 -23.77 -32.55 -15.09
CA TRP A 79 -24.03 -31.22 -14.53
C TRP A 79 -25.16 -31.25 -13.50
N LYS A 80 -26.31 -31.84 -13.82
CA LYS A 80 -27.46 -31.95 -12.89
C LYS A 80 -27.12 -32.59 -11.54
N LYS A 81 -26.16 -33.53 -11.49
CA LYS A 81 -25.71 -34.15 -10.25
C LYS A 81 -24.85 -33.20 -9.40
N ARG A 82 -23.95 -32.44 -10.04
CA ARG A 82 -22.98 -31.56 -9.35
C ARG A 82 -23.49 -30.13 -9.11
N LYS A 83 -24.56 -29.72 -9.80
CA LYS A 83 -25.12 -28.35 -9.77
C LYS A 83 -25.28 -27.77 -8.37
N ALA A 84 -25.89 -28.53 -7.45
CA ALA A 84 -26.20 -28.05 -6.10
C ALA A 84 -24.93 -27.67 -5.30
N VAL A 85 -23.85 -28.44 -5.46
CA VAL A 85 -22.56 -28.19 -4.81
C VAL A 85 -21.77 -27.12 -5.56
N ALA A 86 -21.74 -27.20 -6.90
CA ALA A 86 -21.01 -26.26 -7.75
C ALA A 86 -21.58 -24.83 -7.74
N LEU A 87 -22.87 -24.69 -7.41
CA LEU A 87 -23.56 -23.41 -7.21
C LEU A 87 -23.76 -23.03 -5.72
N ARG A 88 -23.08 -23.70 -4.77
CA ARG A 88 -23.09 -23.27 -3.36
C ARG A 88 -22.54 -21.84 -3.25
N GLY A 89 -23.25 -20.97 -2.53
CA GLY A 89 -22.85 -19.57 -2.31
C GLY A 89 -23.13 -18.61 -3.47
N TRP A 90 -23.77 -19.07 -4.56
CA TRP A 90 -24.20 -18.20 -5.65
C TRP A 90 -25.58 -17.59 -5.36
N ILE A 91 -25.74 -16.31 -5.69
CA ILE A 91 -26.95 -15.51 -5.45
C ILE A 91 -27.54 -15.12 -6.81
N LEU A 92 -28.85 -15.31 -7.00
CA LEU A 92 -29.57 -14.79 -8.17
C LEU A 92 -29.88 -13.30 -7.94
N CYS A 93 -29.37 -12.44 -8.81
CA CYS A 93 -29.64 -11.01 -8.78
C CYS A 93 -30.78 -10.60 -9.73
N SER A 94 -31.24 -9.35 -9.59
CA SER A 94 -32.36 -8.78 -10.36
C SER A 94 -32.09 -8.61 -11.87
N ASP A 95 -30.85 -8.76 -12.32
CA ASP A 95 -30.48 -8.87 -13.75
C ASP A 95 -30.66 -10.28 -14.34
N GLY A 96 -31.11 -11.24 -13.53
CA GLY A 96 -31.30 -12.64 -13.92
C GLY A 96 -30.00 -13.47 -13.94
N ARG A 97 -28.88 -12.93 -13.44
CA ARG A 97 -27.59 -13.61 -13.41
C ARG A 97 -27.25 -14.10 -11.99
N LEU A 98 -26.42 -15.15 -11.93
CA LEU A 98 -25.90 -15.68 -10.68
C LEU A 98 -24.57 -14.99 -10.34
N TYR A 99 -24.43 -14.42 -9.14
CA TYR A 99 -23.18 -13.80 -8.66
C TYR A 99 -22.61 -14.57 -7.46
N HIS A 100 -21.28 -14.61 -7.34
CA HIS A 100 -20.60 -15.17 -6.18
C HIS A 100 -19.96 -14.06 -5.33
N PRO A 101 -20.47 -13.76 -4.12
CA PRO A 101 -20.09 -12.56 -3.35
C PRO A 101 -18.58 -12.36 -3.15
N VAL A 102 -17.84 -13.43 -2.88
CA VAL A 102 -16.39 -13.38 -2.68
C VAL A 102 -15.64 -12.97 -3.95
N ILE A 103 -16.12 -13.41 -5.12
CA ILE A 103 -15.49 -13.09 -6.42
C ILE A 103 -15.91 -11.70 -6.85
N ALA A 104 -17.16 -11.30 -6.56
CA ALA A 104 -17.66 -9.94 -6.82
C ALA A 104 -16.86 -8.88 -6.05
N GLN A 105 -16.62 -9.12 -4.76
CA GLN A 105 -15.71 -8.29 -3.95
C GLN A 105 -14.32 -8.19 -4.61
N LYS A 106 -13.73 -9.32 -5.03
CA LYS A 106 -12.41 -9.31 -5.69
C LYS A 106 -12.41 -8.70 -7.10
N ALA A 107 -13.56 -8.67 -7.78
CA ALA A 107 -13.71 -8.04 -9.08
C ALA A 107 -13.75 -6.51 -8.96
N ILE A 108 -14.49 -5.98 -7.97
CA ILE A 108 -14.47 -4.55 -7.61
C ILE A 108 -13.05 -4.15 -7.21
N GLU A 109 -12.43 -4.88 -6.26
CA GLU A 109 -11.04 -4.65 -5.85
C GLU A 109 -10.03 -4.71 -7.02
N ALA A 110 -10.35 -5.32 -8.16
CA ALA A 110 -9.51 -5.32 -9.36
C ALA A 110 -9.83 -4.13 -10.29
N MET A 111 -11.10 -3.77 -10.44
CA MET A 111 -11.59 -2.63 -11.22
C MET A 111 -11.07 -1.30 -10.68
N ASP A 112 -11.17 -1.05 -9.38
CA ASP A 112 -10.65 0.15 -8.72
C ASP A 112 -9.14 0.34 -8.99
N LYS A 113 -8.40 -0.78 -8.99
CA LYS A 113 -6.95 -0.81 -9.25
C LYS A 113 -6.62 -0.56 -10.73
N ARG A 114 -7.53 -0.88 -11.67
CA ARG A 114 -7.38 -0.52 -13.10
C ARG A 114 -7.51 0.98 -13.27
N GLU A 115 -8.54 1.56 -12.68
CA GLU A 115 -8.85 2.99 -12.83
C GLU A 115 -7.76 3.85 -12.19
N ALA A 116 -7.33 3.52 -10.97
CA ALA A 116 -6.20 4.17 -10.31
C ALA A 116 -4.84 3.96 -11.04
N TYR A 117 -4.70 2.96 -11.91
CA TYR A 117 -3.53 2.82 -12.80
C TYR A 117 -3.66 3.71 -14.04
N VAL A 118 -4.80 3.63 -14.75
CA VAL A 118 -5.09 4.45 -15.94
C VAL A 118 -4.97 5.94 -15.63
N GLU A 119 -5.50 6.40 -14.49
CA GLU A 119 -5.40 7.80 -14.04
C GLU A 119 -3.93 8.23 -13.83
N ARG A 120 -3.07 7.33 -13.29
CA ARG A 120 -1.64 7.61 -13.08
C ARG A 120 -0.87 7.67 -14.39
N GLU A 121 -1.18 6.82 -15.35
CA GLU A 121 -0.53 6.87 -16.67
C GLU A 121 -0.96 8.14 -17.42
N GLN A 122 -2.26 8.47 -17.47
CA GLN A 122 -2.77 9.71 -18.08
C GLN A 122 -2.16 10.97 -17.43
N ASN A 123 -2.02 10.98 -16.10
CA ASN A 123 -1.33 12.06 -15.38
C ASN A 123 0.17 12.15 -15.74
N GLN A 124 0.86 11.03 -15.92
CA GLN A 124 2.27 11.01 -16.35
C GLN A 124 2.41 11.46 -17.81
N GLU A 125 1.56 11.00 -18.72
CA GLU A 125 1.53 11.44 -20.12
C GLU A 125 1.27 12.94 -20.21
N THR A 126 0.28 13.46 -19.48
CA THR A 126 -0.04 14.89 -19.43
C THR A 126 1.15 15.71 -18.91
N ARG A 127 1.85 15.24 -17.87
CA ARG A 127 3.08 15.88 -17.36
C ARG A 127 4.20 15.85 -18.41
N GLN A 128 4.39 14.73 -19.10
CA GLN A 128 5.38 14.60 -20.18
C GLN A 128 5.05 15.47 -21.39
N GLN A 129 3.79 15.60 -21.79
CA GLN A 129 3.34 16.46 -22.87
C GLN A 129 3.65 17.93 -22.55
N ARG A 130 3.16 18.42 -21.39
CA ARG A 130 3.45 19.79 -20.92
C ARG A 130 4.95 20.08 -20.82
N TYR A 131 5.75 19.11 -20.35
CA TYR A 131 7.22 19.22 -20.33
C TYR A 131 7.83 19.34 -21.74
N ARG A 132 7.39 18.50 -22.69
CA ARG A 132 7.86 18.52 -24.10
C ARG A 132 7.46 19.81 -24.81
N GLU A 133 6.27 20.34 -24.52
CA GLU A 133 5.75 21.61 -25.04
C GLU A 133 6.53 22.79 -24.47
N ARG A 134 6.61 22.92 -23.14
CA ARG A 134 7.41 23.94 -22.45
C ARG A 134 8.85 23.96 -22.93
N ARG A 135 9.49 22.80 -23.07
CA ARG A 135 10.87 22.69 -23.60
C ARG A 135 10.96 23.13 -25.06
N ARG A 136 9.95 22.84 -25.90
CA ARG A 136 9.85 23.32 -27.29
C ARG A 136 9.70 24.85 -27.36
N GLU A 137 8.86 25.44 -26.51
CA GLU A 137 8.65 26.89 -26.42
C GLU A 137 9.95 27.63 -26.10
N LEU A 138 10.68 27.23 -25.05
CA LEU A 138 11.92 27.91 -24.68
C LEU A 138 13.01 27.78 -25.76
N PHE A 139 13.14 26.61 -26.39
CA PHE A 139 14.03 26.45 -27.55
C PHE A 139 13.63 27.35 -28.73
N ALA A 140 12.35 27.64 -28.93
CA ALA A 140 11.89 28.57 -29.94
C ALA A 140 12.21 30.03 -29.57
N VAL A 141 12.00 30.43 -28.31
CA VAL A 141 12.36 31.76 -27.79
C VAL A 141 13.87 32.03 -27.90
N LEU A 142 14.69 31.08 -27.46
CA LEU A 142 16.15 31.19 -27.52
C LEU A 142 16.66 31.29 -28.97
N ARG A 143 16.14 30.45 -29.87
CA ARG A 143 16.44 30.51 -31.30
C ARG A 143 16.01 31.83 -31.94
N GLY A 144 14.86 32.37 -31.53
CA GLY A 144 14.36 33.69 -31.96
C GLY A 144 15.24 34.86 -31.49
N ARG A 145 16.13 34.65 -30.52
CA ARG A 145 17.18 35.60 -30.10
C ARG A 145 18.57 35.22 -30.60
N GLY A 146 18.68 34.29 -31.56
CA GLY A 146 19.94 33.85 -32.16
C GLY A 146 20.77 32.86 -31.30
N ILE A 147 20.27 32.44 -30.14
CA ILE A 147 21.02 31.60 -29.20
C ILE A 147 20.73 30.12 -29.48
N VAL A 148 21.76 29.41 -29.96
CA VAL A 148 21.69 27.98 -30.27
C VAL A 148 22.20 27.17 -29.09
N VAL A 149 21.28 26.69 -28.25
CA VAL A 149 21.57 25.81 -27.11
C VAL A 149 21.57 24.33 -27.55
N SER A 150 22.38 23.49 -26.89
CA SER A 150 22.38 22.04 -27.12
C SER A 150 20.98 21.43 -26.94
N LYS A 151 20.60 20.47 -27.78
CA LYS A 151 19.32 19.74 -27.71
C LYS A 151 19.14 19.03 -26.36
N GLU A 152 20.24 18.64 -25.72
CA GLU A 152 20.26 17.90 -24.46
C GLU A 152 19.97 18.77 -23.23
N ALA A 153 20.17 20.10 -23.33
CA ALA A 153 20.07 21.07 -22.23
C ALA A 153 18.82 20.90 -21.36
N LYS A 154 19.01 21.07 -20.04
CA LYS A 154 17.96 20.76 -19.05
C LYS A 154 16.90 21.87 -18.98
N MET A 155 15.75 21.54 -18.40
CA MET A 155 14.60 22.46 -18.31
C MET A 155 15.00 23.77 -17.61
N ASP A 156 15.63 23.64 -16.44
CA ASP A 156 16.08 24.73 -15.57
C ASP A 156 17.16 25.61 -16.24
N GLU A 157 17.96 25.03 -17.12
CA GLU A 157 19.01 25.70 -17.89
C GLU A 157 18.39 26.58 -18.99
N LEU A 158 17.42 26.03 -19.73
CA LEU A 158 16.64 26.76 -20.74
C LEU A 158 15.81 27.88 -20.09
N GLU A 159 15.23 27.65 -18.90
CA GLU A 159 14.49 28.68 -18.16
C GLU A 159 15.41 29.80 -17.65
N ARG A 160 16.61 29.49 -17.14
CA ARG A 160 17.61 30.51 -16.77
C ARG A 160 18.05 31.35 -17.97
N LEU A 161 18.28 30.72 -19.13
CA LEU A 161 18.70 31.43 -20.35
C LEU A 161 17.58 32.30 -20.94
N VAL A 162 16.31 31.89 -20.84
CA VAL A 162 15.18 32.75 -21.23
C VAL A 162 14.97 33.89 -20.23
N ALA A 163 15.16 33.63 -18.93
CA ALA A 163 15.03 34.65 -17.89
C ALA A 163 16.10 35.76 -18.01
N SER A 164 17.36 35.44 -18.30
CA SER A 164 18.41 36.46 -18.46
C SER A 164 18.17 37.38 -19.66
N LEU A 165 17.56 36.86 -20.74
CA LEU A 165 17.16 37.63 -21.92
C LEU A 165 15.95 38.53 -21.67
N GLN A 166 15.13 38.25 -20.65
CA GLN A 166 14.05 39.11 -20.19
C GLN A 166 14.54 40.14 -19.16
N ALA A 167 15.51 39.76 -18.31
CA ALA A 167 16.12 40.60 -17.29
C ALA A 167 17.19 41.59 -17.82
N SER A 168 17.26 41.81 -19.14
CA SER A 168 18.20 42.73 -19.80
C SER A 168 17.50 44.02 -20.24
N PRO A 169 17.36 45.03 -19.36
CA PRO A 169 16.92 46.35 -19.79
C PRO A 169 17.99 47.01 -20.67
N SER A 170 17.56 47.81 -21.66
CA SER A 170 18.47 48.55 -22.53
C SER A 170 19.13 49.70 -21.76
N VAL A 171 20.36 49.51 -21.30
CA VAL A 171 21.17 50.54 -20.64
C VAL A 171 22.40 50.84 -21.50
N THR A 172 22.32 51.94 -22.26
CA THR A 172 23.46 52.52 -22.96
C THR A 172 24.14 53.56 -22.08
N GLN A 173 25.36 53.28 -21.59
CA GLN A 173 26.54 54.13 -21.80
C GLN A 173 27.80 53.55 -21.14
N SER A 174 28.95 54.02 -21.66
CA SER A 174 30.31 53.65 -21.27
C SER A 174 30.95 54.71 -20.35
N VAL A 175 31.97 54.32 -19.57
CA VAL A 175 33.29 54.99 -19.56
C VAL A 175 34.34 54.11 -18.84
N THR A 176 35.61 54.33 -19.15
CA THR A 176 36.80 53.56 -18.72
C THR A 176 37.31 53.90 -17.32
N GLY A 177 38.00 52.93 -16.70
CA GLY A 177 38.85 53.09 -15.51
C GLY A 177 39.60 51.78 -15.23
N ASP A 178 40.92 51.84 -15.05
CA ASP A 178 41.84 50.69 -14.94
C ASP A 178 42.68 50.78 -13.64
N VAL A 179 43.58 49.81 -13.43
CA VAL A 179 44.80 49.81 -12.57
C VAL A 179 44.81 48.84 -11.35
N THR A 180 45.58 47.76 -11.54
CA THR A 180 46.29 46.89 -10.56
C THR A 180 45.58 45.81 -9.71
N ARG A 181 46.36 44.73 -9.49
CA ARG A 181 46.19 43.60 -8.56
C ARG A 181 47.40 43.57 -7.60
N ASP A 182 47.61 42.69 -6.62
CA ASP A 182 46.95 41.43 -6.18
C ASP A 182 46.91 41.41 -4.62
N VAL A 183 46.93 40.37 -3.76
CA VAL A 183 47.29 38.93 -3.79
C VAL A 183 46.38 38.14 -2.82
N THR A 184 46.30 36.81 -3.02
CA THR A 184 45.82 35.70 -2.15
C THR A 184 46.05 35.89 -0.63
N HIS A 185 45.10 35.55 0.28
CA HIS A 185 44.78 34.19 0.79
C HIS A 185 43.60 34.25 1.80
N ASP A 186 42.76 33.22 2.08
CA ASP A 186 42.42 31.95 1.40
C ASP A 186 41.13 31.30 2.03
N ALA A 187 40.74 30.11 1.54
CA ALA A 187 39.99 29.01 2.19
C ALA A 187 38.54 29.20 2.74
N SER A 188 37.57 28.76 1.91
CA SER A 188 36.51 27.79 2.26
C SER A 188 35.28 28.12 3.17
N ALA A 189 34.14 28.31 2.48
CA ALA A 189 32.90 27.52 2.61
C ALA A 189 31.70 27.95 3.50
N THR A 190 30.51 27.75 2.89
CA THR A 190 29.15 27.52 3.46
C THR A 190 28.29 28.67 4.01
N ALA A 191 26.97 28.38 3.99
CA ALA A 191 25.83 29.11 4.59
C ALA A 191 25.48 30.52 4.06
N LYS A 192 24.42 30.60 3.24
CA LYS A 192 23.54 31.77 3.19
C LYS A 192 22.35 31.53 4.13
N GLU A 193 22.32 32.22 5.27
CA GLU A 193 21.08 32.37 6.04
C GLU A 193 20.28 33.58 5.51
N LYS A 194 18.99 33.65 5.89
CA LYS A 194 18.10 34.77 5.57
C LYS A 194 18.31 35.91 6.56
N ASP A 195 18.09 37.13 6.12
CA ASP A 195 17.68 38.22 7.01
C ASP A 195 16.29 38.76 6.63
N ARG A 196 15.66 39.50 7.54
CA ARG A 196 14.27 39.96 7.48
C ARG A 196 14.17 41.49 7.58
N THR A 197 13.41 42.09 6.69
CA THR A 197 12.71 43.36 6.90
C THR A 197 11.61 43.48 5.82
N GLY A 198 10.43 44.06 6.06
CA GLY A 198 9.86 44.57 7.32
C GLY A 198 9.17 45.92 7.12
N GLN A 199 7.88 45.92 6.76
CA GLN A 199 6.97 47.08 6.55
C GLN A 199 5.54 46.53 6.36
N ASP A 200 4.42 47.23 6.62
CA ASP A 200 4.19 48.34 7.57
C ASP A 200 2.68 48.43 7.93
N SER A 201 2.29 49.36 8.79
CA SER A 201 0.95 49.43 9.42
C SER A 201 -0.04 50.39 8.75
N LYS A 202 -1.33 50.01 8.64
CA LYS A 202 -2.47 50.96 8.71
C LYS A 202 -3.83 50.29 9.05
N PRO A 203 -4.78 50.94 9.76
CA PRO A 203 -5.96 50.25 10.32
C PRO A 203 -7.36 50.84 10.00
N LYS A 204 -8.40 50.05 10.33
CA LYS A 204 -9.83 50.45 10.58
C LYS A 204 -10.68 50.89 9.37
N PRO A 205 -12.04 50.94 9.47
CA PRO A 205 -12.90 50.83 10.66
C PRO A 205 -13.91 49.65 10.68
N LEU A 206 -14.74 49.65 11.74
CA LEU A 206 -15.74 48.63 12.11
C LEU A 206 -17.11 48.87 11.44
N GLU A 207 -17.95 47.82 11.46
CA GLU A 207 -19.41 47.95 11.59
C GLU A 207 -19.90 47.03 12.72
N GLU A 208 -21.02 47.39 13.36
CA GLU A 208 -21.66 46.67 14.47
C GLU A 208 -23.14 46.41 14.12
N GLN A 209 -23.74 45.29 14.58
CA GLN A 209 -24.99 45.25 15.36
C GLN A 209 -25.60 43.83 15.55
N SER A 210 -25.27 43.20 16.68
CA SER A 210 -26.23 42.75 17.71
C SER A 210 -27.32 41.66 17.34
N PRO A 211 -28.27 41.24 18.22
CA PRO A 211 -28.16 39.88 18.78
C PRO A 211 -29.46 39.04 18.90
N ALA A 212 -29.33 37.75 19.28
CA ALA A 212 -30.45 36.86 19.69
C ALA A 212 -30.05 35.92 20.84
N GLN A 213 -31.02 35.49 21.66
CA GLN A 213 -30.79 35.13 23.09
C GLN A 213 -30.75 33.63 23.44
N THR A 214 -29.69 33.24 24.14
CA THR A 214 -29.66 32.55 25.47
C THR A 214 -30.68 31.46 25.86
N LYS A 215 -30.19 30.24 26.12
CA LYS A 215 -30.53 29.36 27.28
C LYS A 215 -29.26 28.57 27.70
N VAL A 216 -28.51 28.99 28.72
CA VAL A 216 -28.58 28.57 30.15
C VAL A 216 -28.11 27.11 30.41
N ALA A 217 -27.01 26.97 31.17
CA ALA A 217 -26.46 25.74 31.77
C ALA A 217 -26.80 25.68 33.30
N PRO A 218 -26.26 24.76 34.16
CA PRO A 218 -24.82 24.71 34.55
C PRO A 218 -24.33 23.27 34.97
N PRO A 219 -23.17 23.11 35.65
CA PRO A 219 -21.95 23.92 35.69
C PRO A 219 -20.74 23.22 35.03
N ALA A 220 -19.69 23.98 34.78
CA ALA A 220 -18.34 23.47 34.52
C ALA A 220 -17.34 24.39 35.22
N ASP A 221 -16.35 23.82 35.90
CA ASP A 221 -15.41 24.58 36.73
C ASP A 221 -14.19 25.09 35.93
N ASP A 222 -13.84 26.35 36.21
CA ASP A 222 -12.60 27.09 35.98
C ASP A 222 -11.82 26.97 34.65
N CYS A 223 -11.98 28.04 33.88
CA CYS A 223 -11.03 28.69 32.98
C CYS A 223 -9.53 28.31 33.09
N SER A 224 -9.04 27.64 32.05
CA SER A 224 -7.82 28.07 31.35
C SER A 224 -7.96 27.71 29.88
N SER A 225 -7.60 28.61 28.94
CA SER A 225 -7.68 28.32 27.50
C SER A 225 -6.59 27.31 27.11
N PRO A 226 -6.91 26.03 26.83
CA PRO A 226 -5.88 25.03 26.64
C PRO A 226 -5.20 25.25 25.30
N VAL A 227 -3.87 25.17 25.31
CA VAL A 227 -3.09 25.01 24.09
C VAL A 227 -3.53 23.70 23.43
N SER A 228 -3.93 23.75 22.15
CA SER A 228 -4.43 22.56 21.43
C SER A 228 -3.49 21.36 21.61
N ARG A 229 -4.04 20.16 21.85
CA ARG A 229 -3.30 18.93 22.11
C ARG A 229 -2.23 18.65 21.03
N SER A 230 -2.51 18.93 19.77
CA SER A 230 -1.54 18.81 18.66
C SER A 230 -0.34 19.76 18.80
N VAL A 231 -0.52 20.94 19.42
CA VAL A 231 0.55 21.90 19.74
C VAL A 231 1.36 21.42 20.95
N GLU A 232 0.72 20.89 21.99
CA GLU A 232 1.43 20.25 23.12
C GLU A 232 2.34 19.12 22.64
N ILE A 233 1.79 18.21 21.85
CA ILE A 233 2.52 17.08 21.24
C ILE A 233 3.68 17.61 20.38
N ALA A 234 3.46 18.65 19.57
CA ALA A 234 4.54 19.27 18.79
C ALA A 234 5.66 19.85 19.66
N VAL A 235 5.36 20.47 20.81
CA VAL A 235 6.37 20.96 21.77
C VAL A 235 7.11 19.79 22.42
N TYR A 236 6.38 18.83 22.96
CA TYR A 236 6.88 17.65 23.67
C TYR A 236 7.83 16.80 22.81
N LEU A 237 7.49 16.61 21.53
CA LEU A 237 8.34 15.89 20.56
C LEU A 237 9.62 16.66 20.22
N ARG A 238 9.55 18.00 20.06
CA ARG A 238 10.74 18.84 19.83
C ARG A 238 11.71 18.80 21.03
N GLN A 239 11.20 18.85 22.26
CA GLN A 239 12.00 18.70 23.49
C GLN A 239 12.75 17.36 23.53
N ARG A 240 12.23 16.32 22.87
CA ARG A 240 12.83 14.98 22.75
C ARG A 240 13.67 14.78 21.49
N GLY A 241 14.02 15.88 20.79
CA GLY A 241 14.89 15.86 19.63
C GLY A 241 14.24 15.37 18.33
N VAL A 242 12.91 15.34 18.25
CA VAL A 242 12.20 14.99 17.00
C VAL A 242 12.19 16.19 16.07
N VAL A 243 12.95 16.09 14.98
CA VAL A 243 13.15 17.18 14.00
C VAL A 243 11.88 17.35 13.15
N GLY A 244 11.47 18.61 12.93
CA GLY A 244 10.30 18.92 12.10
C GLY A 244 8.93 18.65 12.76
N ALA A 245 8.86 18.37 14.07
CA ALA A 245 7.60 18.27 14.79
C ALA A 245 6.90 19.64 14.87
N ASN A 246 5.72 19.73 14.25
CA ASN A 246 4.88 20.93 14.16
C ASN A 246 3.40 20.51 14.26
N SER A 247 2.52 21.33 14.84
CA SER A 247 1.09 21.04 14.98
C SER A 247 0.38 20.92 13.63
N MET A 248 0.89 21.59 12.60
CA MET A 248 0.41 21.51 11.21
C MET A 248 0.90 20.25 10.45
N ASN A 249 1.65 19.33 11.09
CA ASN A 249 1.95 18.03 10.50
C ASN A 249 0.69 17.13 10.65
N PRO A 250 0.16 16.53 9.57
CA PRO A 250 -1.07 15.73 9.63
C PRO A 250 -1.06 14.60 10.67
N ASN A 251 0.10 13.98 10.93
CA ASN A 251 0.22 12.94 11.95
C ASN A 251 0.09 13.53 13.37
N ILE A 252 0.67 14.70 13.62
CA ILE A 252 0.59 15.37 14.93
C ILE A 252 -0.80 15.99 15.15
N ALA A 253 -1.49 16.40 14.09
CA ALA A 253 -2.90 16.75 14.15
C ALA A 253 -3.74 15.54 14.63
N THR A 254 -3.68 14.41 13.93
CA THR A 254 -4.48 13.21 14.29
C THR A 254 -4.12 12.59 15.64
N TRP A 255 -2.87 12.71 16.10
CA TRP A 255 -2.49 12.35 17.48
C TRP A 255 -3.04 13.32 18.54
N GLY A 256 -3.42 14.54 18.15
CA GLY A 256 -4.14 15.46 19.01
C GLY A 256 -5.62 15.15 19.16
N ASP A 257 -6.22 14.55 18.12
CA ASP A 257 -7.62 14.15 18.09
C ASP A 257 -7.86 12.78 18.78
N ASP A 258 -6.89 11.85 18.69
CA ASP A 258 -6.98 10.53 19.35
C ASP A 258 -6.50 10.60 20.81
N ALA A 259 -7.46 10.68 21.73
CA ALA A 259 -7.22 10.69 23.18
C ALA A 259 -6.41 9.50 23.72
N ARG A 260 -6.23 8.42 22.95
CA ARG A 260 -5.35 7.30 23.31
C ARG A 260 -3.87 7.61 23.14
N VAL A 261 -3.50 8.66 22.38
CA VAL A 261 -2.09 9.06 22.19
C VAL A 261 -1.61 9.89 23.39
N THR A 262 -1.39 9.18 24.48
CA THR A 262 -0.79 9.73 25.70
C THR A 262 0.70 9.99 25.50
N ASN A 263 1.29 10.76 26.42
CA ASN A 263 2.72 11.09 26.35
C ASN A 263 3.59 9.83 26.50
N GLU A 264 3.16 8.85 27.30
CA GLU A 264 3.86 7.60 27.55
C GLU A 264 3.97 6.74 26.27
N ILE A 265 2.94 6.74 25.41
CA ILE A 265 2.99 6.07 24.11
C ILE A 265 3.95 6.79 23.16
N LEU A 266 4.04 8.13 23.22
CA LEU A 266 5.02 8.89 22.44
C LEU A 266 6.46 8.63 22.91
N ASP A 267 6.72 8.55 24.22
CA ASP A 267 8.02 8.17 24.77
C ASP A 267 8.41 6.72 24.41
N ALA A 268 7.46 5.78 24.46
CA ALA A 268 7.66 4.41 24.01
C ALA A 268 7.94 4.33 22.49
N ALA A 269 7.23 5.12 21.69
CA ALA A 269 7.45 5.21 20.24
C ALA A 269 8.82 5.80 19.89
N ILE A 270 9.25 6.87 20.57
CA ILE A 270 10.59 7.46 20.41
C ILE A 270 11.67 6.46 20.80
N SER A 271 11.49 5.73 21.91
CA SER A 271 12.46 4.73 22.38
C SER A 271 12.61 3.57 21.39
N LYS A 272 11.49 3.00 20.94
CA LYS A 272 11.43 1.94 19.92
C LYS A 272 11.99 2.40 18.57
N ALA A 273 11.72 3.65 18.17
CA ALA A 273 12.23 4.23 16.94
C ALA A 273 13.75 4.47 16.97
N ARG A 274 14.30 5.00 18.09
CA ARG A 274 15.75 5.20 18.25
C ARG A 274 16.51 3.86 18.21
N ALA A 275 15.95 2.79 18.77
CA ALA A 275 16.55 1.46 18.74
C ALA A 275 16.57 0.80 17.34
N SER A 276 15.79 1.32 16.38
CA SER A 276 15.75 0.84 14.98
C SER A 276 16.36 1.82 13.98
N LEU A 277 17.00 2.90 14.44
CA LEU A 277 17.51 3.98 13.60
C LEU A 277 19.01 3.84 13.38
N THR A 278 19.46 3.95 12.12
CA THR A 278 20.89 3.94 11.78
C THR A 278 21.60 5.15 12.39
N GLU A 279 22.83 4.96 12.87
CA GLU A 279 23.64 6.01 13.48
C GLU A 279 23.74 7.25 12.57
N GLY A 280 23.48 8.43 13.15
CA GLY A 280 23.50 9.72 12.44
C GLY A 280 22.19 10.12 11.72
N ALA A 281 21.21 9.22 11.57
CA ALA A 281 19.91 9.60 10.98
C ALA A 281 19.04 10.42 11.95
N GLN A 282 18.25 11.36 11.43
CA GLN A 282 17.38 12.22 12.22
C GLN A 282 15.97 11.64 12.38
N LEU A 283 15.46 11.61 13.61
CA LEU A 283 14.10 11.15 13.93
C LEU A 283 13.08 12.26 13.64
N GLY A 284 12.06 11.98 12.84
CA GLY A 284 10.96 12.91 12.51
C GLY A 284 9.56 12.28 12.69
N PRO A 285 8.48 13.08 12.73
CA PRO A 285 7.13 12.60 13.06
C PRO A 285 6.63 11.48 12.14
N ASN A 286 6.97 11.53 10.86
CA ASN A 286 6.52 10.55 9.86
C ASN A 286 7.12 9.15 10.10
N TYR A 287 8.28 9.05 10.78
CA TYR A 287 8.86 7.76 11.20
C TYR A 287 8.16 7.22 12.46
N LEU A 288 7.67 8.10 13.34
CA LEU A 288 6.93 7.71 14.54
C LEU A 288 5.51 7.20 14.23
N ALA A 289 4.84 7.70 13.18
CA ALA A 289 3.48 7.30 12.81
C ALA A 289 3.22 5.77 12.74
N PRO A 290 4.00 4.95 12.00
CA PRO A 290 3.81 3.50 12.01
C PRO A 290 4.14 2.86 13.36
N VAL A 291 5.02 3.45 14.18
CA VAL A 291 5.41 2.93 15.50
C VAL A 291 4.32 3.21 16.54
N VAL A 292 3.72 4.41 16.53
CA VAL A 292 2.57 4.78 17.37
C VAL A 292 1.36 3.91 17.01
N ALA A 293 1.08 3.71 15.71
CA ALA A 293 -0.02 2.83 15.27
C ALA A 293 0.15 1.36 15.73
N ASP A 294 1.39 0.84 15.70
CA ASP A 294 1.76 -0.50 16.14
C ASP A 294 1.79 -0.66 17.68
N LEU A 295 1.89 0.44 18.43
CA LEU A 295 1.75 0.46 19.90
C LEU A 295 0.28 0.61 20.35
N LEU A 296 -0.52 1.40 19.63
CA LEU A 296 -1.97 1.53 19.86
C LEU A 296 -2.73 0.24 19.50
N ASN A 297 -2.26 -0.47 18.48
CA ASN A 297 -2.88 -1.70 17.96
C ASN A 297 -1.81 -2.79 17.82
N PRO A 298 -1.35 -3.39 18.94
CA PRO A 298 -0.34 -4.44 18.90
C PRO A 298 -0.83 -5.62 18.08
N LYS A 299 -0.07 -5.96 17.03
CA LYS A 299 -0.41 -7.07 16.14
C LYS A 299 -0.46 -8.39 16.94
N PRO A 300 -1.44 -9.27 16.69
CA PRO A 300 -1.49 -10.56 17.37
C PRO A 300 -0.20 -11.33 17.13
N ALA A 301 0.28 -12.03 18.16
CA ALA A 301 1.52 -12.79 18.08
C ALA A 301 1.45 -13.77 16.89
N LYS A 302 2.39 -13.66 15.94
CA LYS A 302 2.43 -14.54 14.78
C LYS A 302 2.48 -15.99 15.28
N PRO A 303 1.60 -16.90 14.81
CA PRO A 303 1.69 -18.30 15.18
C PRO A 303 3.08 -18.83 14.79
N VAL A 304 3.71 -19.58 15.69
CA VAL A 304 5.04 -20.15 15.43
C VAL A 304 4.88 -21.22 14.36
N VAL A 305 5.12 -20.83 13.10
CA VAL A 305 5.15 -21.74 11.97
C VAL A 305 6.24 -22.78 12.26
N LYS A 306 5.81 -24.00 12.62
CA LYS A 306 6.70 -25.16 12.67
C LYS A 306 7.32 -25.28 11.28
N ARG A 307 8.61 -24.99 11.17
CA ARG A 307 9.37 -25.31 9.96
C ARG A 307 9.18 -26.81 9.72
N PHE A 308 8.87 -27.19 8.49
CA PHE A 308 8.94 -28.58 8.08
C PHE A 308 10.36 -29.06 8.41
N ASP A 309 10.46 -30.16 9.15
CA ASP A 309 11.76 -30.68 9.56
C ASP A 309 12.36 -31.42 8.37
N ASP A 310 13.20 -30.71 7.60
CA ASP A 310 13.96 -31.19 6.43
C ASP A 310 15.05 -32.23 6.84
N TRP A 311 14.71 -33.17 7.72
CA TRP A 311 15.60 -34.19 8.26
C TRP A 311 16.21 -35.06 7.16
N ASP A 312 15.53 -35.21 6.02
CA ASP A 312 15.93 -36.07 4.93
C ASP A 312 16.98 -35.46 3.99
N ARG A 313 17.35 -34.17 4.19
CA ARG A 313 18.29 -33.42 3.35
C ARG A 313 19.76 -33.49 3.78
N THR A 314 20.05 -33.84 5.03
CA THR A 314 21.42 -33.91 5.55
C THR A 314 21.68 -35.24 6.25
N GLN A 315 22.93 -35.72 6.22
CA GLN A 315 23.31 -36.98 6.87
C GLN A 315 23.05 -36.94 8.40
N GLU A 316 23.24 -35.78 9.02
CA GLU A 316 22.93 -35.56 10.45
C GLU A 316 21.42 -35.57 10.73
N GLY A 317 20.61 -35.02 9.81
CA GLY A 317 19.15 -35.11 9.88
C GLY A 317 18.66 -36.56 9.75
N ILE A 318 19.22 -37.31 8.81
CA ILE A 318 18.88 -38.74 8.60
C ILE A 318 19.25 -39.56 9.85
N LYS A 319 20.45 -39.36 10.42
CA LYS A 319 20.84 -39.99 11.70
C LYS A 319 19.96 -39.58 12.88
N ARG A 320 19.60 -38.30 12.97
CA ARG A 320 18.67 -37.79 14.00
C ARG A 320 17.31 -38.47 13.91
N LYS A 321 16.75 -38.60 12.70
CA LYS A 321 15.47 -39.30 12.48
C LYS A 321 15.59 -40.82 12.68
N ALA A 322 16.69 -41.43 12.27
CA ALA A 322 16.97 -42.84 12.51
C ALA A 322 17.03 -43.16 14.01
N ARG A 323 17.66 -42.31 14.83
CA ARG A 323 17.64 -42.42 16.30
C ARG A 323 16.24 -42.22 16.89
N GLU A 324 15.47 -41.23 16.43
CA GLU A 324 14.07 -41.02 16.84
C GLU A 324 13.16 -42.22 16.53
N LEU A 325 13.38 -42.89 15.40
CA LEU A 325 12.62 -44.08 14.99
C LEU A 325 13.11 -45.39 15.65
N GLY A 326 14.25 -45.38 16.34
CA GLY A 326 14.82 -46.54 17.05
C GLY A 326 15.86 -47.35 16.26
N PHE A 327 16.39 -46.82 15.16
CA PHE A 327 17.37 -47.49 14.28
C PHE A 327 18.84 -47.17 14.57
N GLY A 328 19.14 -46.29 15.54
CA GLY A 328 20.51 -45.82 15.80
C GLY A 328 21.04 -44.93 14.67
N ASP A 329 22.36 -44.91 14.48
CA ASP A 329 23.01 -44.14 13.39
C ASP A 329 23.19 -44.95 12.07
N GLY A 330 22.52 -46.09 11.94
CA GLY A 330 22.58 -47.01 10.78
C GLY A 330 23.41 -48.27 11.02
N ARG A 331 23.35 -49.23 10.07
CA ARG A 331 24.18 -50.46 10.11
C ARG A 331 25.59 -50.19 9.54
N GLN A 332 26.59 -50.94 9.98
CA GLN A 332 28.03 -50.74 9.67
C GLN A 332 28.44 -50.74 8.17
N ARG A 333 27.54 -51.05 7.22
CA ARG A 333 27.79 -51.01 5.77
C ARG A 333 26.57 -50.49 4.96
N GLU A 334 25.64 -49.81 5.62
CA GLU A 334 24.40 -49.32 5.02
C GLU A 334 24.61 -47.91 4.43
N SER A 335 24.10 -47.68 3.22
CA SER A 335 24.17 -46.39 2.55
C SER A 335 23.23 -45.38 3.20
N TRP A 336 23.54 -44.08 3.09
CA TRP A 336 22.69 -43.01 3.63
C TRP A 336 21.30 -43.00 2.99
N ASP A 337 21.18 -43.39 1.72
CA ASP A 337 19.91 -43.52 1.01
C ASP A 337 19.09 -44.73 1.49
N GLU A 338 19.75 -45.84 1.87
CA GLU A 338 19.10 -47.02 2.44
C GLU A 338 18.56 -46.73 3.85
N LEU A 339 19.35 -46.02 4.67
CA LEU A 339 18.93 -45.56 5.99
C LEU A 339 17.76 -44.56 5.88
N LYS A 340 17.82 -43.63 4.91
CA LYS A 340 16.74 -42.69 4.60
C LYS A 340 15.46 -43.41 4.14
N ALA A 341 15.56 -44.39 3.25
CA ALA A 341 14.43 -45.20 2.80
C ALA A 341 13.76 -45.93 3.97
N ARG A 342 14.55 -46.62 4.81
CA ARG A 342 14.05 -47.29 6.02
C ARG A 342 13.35 -46.36 7.00
N CYS A 343 13.84 -45.11 7.16
CA CYS A 343 13.16 -44.11 7.97
C CYS A 343 11.80 -43.73 7.39
N TRP A 344 11.71 -43.53 6.07
CA TRP A 344 10.44 -43.24 5.39
C TRP A 344 9.43 -44.40 5.46
N ASP A 345 9.88 -45.65 5.31
CA ASP A 345 8.98 -46.81 5.35
C ASP A 345 8.46 -47.10 6.78
N GLU A 346 9.26 -46.82 7.80
CA GLU A 346 8.82 -46.89 9.20
C GLU A 346 7.86 -45.74 9.57
N ILE A 347 8.06 -44.53 9.03
CA ILE A 347 7.10 -43.43 9.15
C ILE A 347 5.74 -43.85 8.54
N LYS A 348 5.73 -44.31 7.28
CA LYS A 348 4.50 -44.81 6.62
C LYS A 348 3.83 -45.95 7.40
N ARG A 349 4.61 -46.87 7.98
CA ARG A 349 4.08 -47.94 8.84
C ARG A 349 3.35 -47.37 10.06
N ARG A 350 3.97 -46.40 10.76
CA ARG A 350 3.38 -45.78 11.96
C ARG A 350 2.17 -44.91 11.62
N GLU A 351 2.19 -44.22 10.48
CA GLU A 351 1.03 -43.48 9.96
C GLU A 351 -0.13 -44.43 9.61
N ALA A 352 0.14 -45.54 8.92
CA ALA A 352 -0.88 -46.54 8.60
C ALA A 352 -1.44 -47.26 9.84
N GLN A 353 -0.63 -47.44 10.89
CA GLN A 353 -1.07 -47.98 12.18
C GLN A 353 -1.87 -46.96 12.99
N GLY A 354 -1.46 -45.70 13.01
CA GLY A 354 -2.14 -44.60 13.70
C GLY A 354 -3.42 -44.11 13.01
N ALA A 355 -3.62 -44.45 11.73
CA ALA A 355 -4.88 -44.24 11.00
C ALA A 355 -5.83 -45.46 11.05
N ALA A 356 -5.46 -46.53 11.76
CA ALA A 356 -6.22 -47.76 11.94
C ALA A 356 -6.64 -47.99 13.41
N ALA A 357 -6.55 -46.95 14.24
CA ALA A 357 -6.89 -46.92 15.66
C ALA A 357 -7.76 -45.68 15.98
#